data_AF-A0A8B6BQ70-F1
#
_entry.id   AF-A0A8B6BQ70-F1
#
_cell.length_a   1.000
_cell.length_b   1.000
_cell.length_c   1.000
_cell.angle_alpha   90.00
_cell.angle_beta   90.00
_cell.angle_gamma   90.00
#
_symmetry.space_group_name_H-M   'P 1'
#
loop_
_entity.id
_entity.type
_entity.pdbx_description
1 polymer ?
#
loop_
_entity_poly.entity_id
_entity_poly.type
_entity_poly.pdbx_seq_one_letter_code
_entity_poly.pdbx_strand_id
1 'polypeptide(L)'
;MHRKGVMDEITFKYLSAKRDLKPGRLYLLPKLHKLDPELIESVQQNPTLYKNVRIQGRPIVSLSGTVLERIGQYLDKFMLPAVVKQETHLRDSLEFINIIEKLQKISSLYRFRDDGFFIYNEGTDDEIAQFFEHANRQHALLKFTHEKSQTKMQFLDVLVFKGPRFRETGILDLTTFRKKTENYQYLERSSCHPSSTFRGIIKGEMLRFKRCTNDPVDLQTQYALFSERLIKRGYPKNEIKTVMQEVTAKQRKDTLMVKPKSVLMSPPLVFSTVFSRQKSHIKTNILKHWDQLKDDEEAKLLFDKRPLFAFRRH
;
A
#
# COMPACT_ATOMS: atom_id res chain seq x y z
N MET A 1 -5.42 12.12 -38.59
CA MET A 1 -6.50 11.11 -38.45
C MET A 1 -7.87 11.76 -38.63
N HIS A 2 -8.28 12.72 -37.80
CA HIS A 2 -9.57 13.43 -37.99
C HIS A 2 -9.68 14.12 -39.37
N ARG A 3 -8.69 14.94 -39.77
CA ARG A 3 -8.62 15.56 -41.11
C ARG A 3 -8.58 14.56 -42.29
N LYS A 4 -8.28 13.28 -42.02
CA LYS A 4 -8.24 12.21 -43.02
C LYS A 4 -9.49 11.32 -42.96
N GLY A 5 -10.51 11.66 -42.16
CA GLY A 5 -11.74 10.89 -42.00
C GLY A 5 -11.62 9.60 -41.18
N VAL A 6 -10.44 9.31 -40.62
CA VAL A 6 -10.15 8.03 -39.92
C VAL A 6 -10.58 8.04 -38.44
N MET A 7 -10.88 9.22 -37.89
CA MET A 7 -11.23 9.41 -36.48
C MET A 7 -12.45 10.30 -36.40
N ASP A 8 -13.48 9.86 -35.70
CA ASP A 8 -14.71 10.62 -35.51
C ASP A 8 -14.49 11.86 -34.64
N GLU A 9 -15.43 12.80 -34.75
CA GLU A 9 -15.33 14.10 -34.09
C GLU A 9 -15.38 13.98 -32.56
N ILE A 10 -16.11 13.01 -32.01
CA ILE A 10 -16.23 12.81 -30.56
C ILE A 10 -14.89 12.31 -30.01
N THR A 11 -14.29 11.30 -30.65
CA THR A 11 -12.95 10.79 -30.31
C THR A 11 -11.91 11.90 -30.43
N PHE A 12 -11.94 12.68 -31.51
CA PHE A 12 -11.03 13.81 -31.70
C PHE A 12 -11.18 14.85 -30.59
N LYS A 13 -12.41 15.24 -30.23
CA LYS A 13 -12.67 16.18 -29.13
C LYS A 13 -12.20 15.61 -27.78
N TYR A 14 -12.44 14.33 -27.52
CA TYR A 14 -11.98 13.68 -26.29
C TYR A 14 -10.45 13.66 -26.19
N LEU A 15 -9.73 13.24 -27.23
CA LEU A 15 -8.26 13.21 -27.23
C LEU A 15 -7.65 14.62 -27.22
N SER A 16 -8.29 15.60 -27.86
CA SER A 16 -7.77 16.97 -28.01
C SER A 16 -8.23 17.96 -26.93
N ALA A 17 -9.10 17.54 -25.99
CA ALA A 17 -9.67 18.47 -25.01
C ALA A 17 -8.56 19.11 -24.15
N LYS A 18 -8.46 20.44 -24.20
CA LYS A 18 -7.47 21.22 -23.46
C LYS A 18 -7.69 21.06 -21.95
N ARG A 19 -6.64 20.67 -21.24
CA ARG A 19 -6.52 20.67 -19.77
C ARG A 19 -5.11 21.14 -19.42
N ASP A 20 -4.89 21.43 -18.15
CA ASP A 20 -3.54 21.61 -17.60
C ASP A 20 -2.77 20.29 -17.66
N LEU A 21 -2.19 20.02 -18.82
CA LEU A 21 -1.37 18.84 -19.07
C LEU A 21 -0.07 18.96 -18.28
N LYS A 22 0.35 17.86 -17.68
CA LYS A 22 1.63 17.75 -17.00
C LYS A 22 2.61 16.98 -17.90
N PRO A 23 3.92 17.27 -17.84
CA PRO A 23 4.92 16.41 -18.46
C PRO A 23 4.93 15.04 -17.76
N GLY A 24 5.19 13.98 -18.53
CA GLY A 24 5.41 12.65 -17.98
C GLY A 24 6.63 12.64 -17.06
N ARG A 25 6.57 11.86 -16.00
CA ARG A 25 7.67 11.75 -15.03
C ARG A 25 8.27 10.35 -15.10
N LEU A 26 9.55 10.25 -15.47
CA LEU A 26 10.34 9.04 -15.29
C LEU A 26 11.05 9.12 -13.95
N TYR A 27 10.86 8.11 -13.11
CA TYR A 27 11.61 7.97 -11.86
C TYR A 27 11.92 6.51 -11.57
N LEU A 28 12.97 6.27 -10.80
CA LEU A 28 13.37 4.93 -10.37
C LEU A 28 12.96 4.73 -8.92
N LEU A 29 12.28 3.60 -8.64
CA LEU A 29 12.07 3.14 -7.27
C LEU A 29 13.16 2.13 -6.91
N PRO A 30 14.14 2.47 -6.06
CA PRO A 30 15.24 1.57 -5.72
C PRO A 30 14.75 0.35 -4.92
N LYS A 31 15.12 -0.86 -5.33
CA LYS A 31 14.77 -2.10 -4.63
C LYS A 31 15.81 -2.46 -3.56
N LEU A 32 15.94 -1.62 -2.54
CA LEU A 32 16.94 -1.77 -1.48
C LEU A 32 16.85 -3.13 -0.75
N HIS A 33 15.64 -3.68 -0.60
CA HIS A 33 15.39 -4.99 0.05
C HIS A 33 15.89 -6.21 -0.74
N LYS A 34 16.39 -6.00 -1.97
CA LYS A 34 17.01 -7.05 -2.80
C LYS A 34 18.53 -7.03 -2.76
N LEU A 35 19.12 -6.05 -2.09
CA LEU A 35 20.57 -6.00 -1.89
C LEU A 35 20.98 -7.08 -0.89
N ASP A 36 22.19 -7.58 -1.08
CA ASP A 36 22.82 -8.53 -0.16
C ASP A 36 22.94 -7.91 1.25
N PRO A 37 22.47 -8.58 2.31
CA PRO A 37 22.68 -8.14 3.69
C PRO A 37 24.14 -7.83 4.04
N GLU A 38 25.11 -8.62 3.56
CA GLU A 38 26.54 -8.40 3.85
C GLU A 38 27.05 -7.11 3.19
N LEU A 39 26.54 -6.82 1.99
CA LEU A 39 26.84 -5.57 1.30
C LEU A 39 26.23 -4.36 2.02
N ILE A 40 25.01 -4.49 2.56
CA ILE A 40 24.38 -3.44 3.36
C ILE A 40 25.22 -3.15 4.60
N GLU A 41 25.69 -4.18 5.30
CA GLU A 41 26.53 -4.04 6.49
C GLU A 41 27.88 -3.40 6.14
N SER A 42 28.51 -3.84 5.06
CA SER A 42 29.77 -3.25 4.55
C SER A 42 29.64 -1.76 4.21
N VAL A 43 28.52 -1.35 3.61
CA VAL A 43 28.21 0.06 3.32
C VAL A 43 27.94 0.85 4.60
N GLN A 44 27.35 0.25 5.63
CA GLN A 44 27.16 0.92 6.92
C GLN A 44 28.49 1.17 7.64
N GLN A 45 29.43 0.22 7.57
CA GLN A 45 30.75 0.34 8.18
C GLN A 45 31.67 1.31 7.42
N ASN A 46 31.59 1.32 6.09
CA ASN A 46 32.30 2.28 5.25
C ASN A 46 31.35 2.91 4.23
N PRO A 47 30.77 4.08 4.54
CA PRO A 47 29.81 4.76 3.68
C PRO A 47 30.32 5.00 2.26
N THR A 48 31.62 5.15 2.01
CA THR A 48 32.11 5.43 0.66
C THR A 48 31.85 4.30 -0.35
N LEU A 49 31.62 3.07 0.12
CA LEU A 49 31.30 1.92 -0.74
C LEU A 49 29.98 2.07 -1.50
N TYR A 50 29.01 2.88 -1.05
CA TYR A 50 27.72 3.02 -1.76
C TYR A 50 27.92 3.46 -3.21
N LYS A 51 29.00 4.19 -3.52
CA LYS A 51 29.32 4.68 -4.87
C LYS A 51 29.51 3.56 -5.89
N ASN A 52 29.91 2.38 -5.41
CA ASN A 52 30.16 1.20 -6.24
C ASN A 52 28.99 0.20 -6.21
N VAL A 53 27.94 0.48 -5.45
CA VAL A 53 26.77 -0.40 -5.33
C VAL A 53 25.77 -0.11 -6.43
N ARG A 54 25.57 -1.08 -7.33
CA ARG A 54 24.48 -1.02 -8.31
C ARG A 54 23.17 -1.43 -7.66
N ILE A 55 22.30 -0.46 -7.42
CA ILE A 55 20.96 -0.70 -6.89
C ILE A 55 20.00 -0.91 -8.05
N GLN A 56 19.38 -2.09 -8.12
CA GLN A 56 18.34 -2.34 -9.09
C GLN A 56 17.14 -1.41 -8.83
N GLY A 57 16.85 -0.50 -9.77
CA GLY A 57 15.65 0.32 -9.74
C GLY A 57 14.50 -0.37 -10.46
N ARG A 58 13.26 -0.18 -9.98
CA ARG A 58 12.07 -0.36 -10.81
C ARG A 58 11.85 0.96 -11.56
N PRO A 59 12.03 1.01 -12.90
CA PRO A 59 11.67 2.19 -13.66
C PRO A 59 10.15 2.36 -13.60
N ILE A 60 9.72 3.59 -13.32
CA ILE A 60 8.31 3.98 -13.31
C ILE A 60 8.18 5.19 -14.20
N VAL A 61 7.36 5.05 -15.24
CA VAL A 61 6.92 6.15 -16.09
C VAL A 61 5.52 6.52 -15.64
N SER A 62 5.38 7.64 -14.93
CA SER A 62 4.07 8.19 -14.60
C SER A 62 3.58 9.07 -15.73
N LEU A 63 2.53 8.62 -16.40
CA LEU A 63 1.85 9.32 -17.49
C LEU A 63 0.53 9.97 -17.05
N SER A 64 0.25 9.99 -15.74
CA SER A 64 -0.98 10.59 -15.22
C SER A 64 -0.97 12.11 -15.40
N GLY A 65 -2.06 12.66 -15.94
CA GLY A 65 -2.20 14.05 -16.32
C GLY A 65 -1.47 14.43 -17.63
N THR A 66 -0.90 13.47 -18.36
CA THR A 66 -0.25 13.72 -19.65
C THR A 66 -1.23 13.49 -20.82
N VAL A 67 -0.84 13.88 -22.03
CA VAL A 67 -1.60 13.55 -23.25
C VAL A 67 -1.77 12.04 -23.47
N LEU A 68 -0.80 11.24 -23.00
CA LEU A 68 -0.82 9.78 -23.14
C LEU A 68 -1.85 9.10 -22.24
N GLU A 69 -2.31 9.75 -21.16
CA GLU A 69 -3.33 9.18 -20.27
C GLU A 69 -4.64 8.91 -21.02
N ARG A 70 -5.10 9.86 -21.84
CA ARG A 70 -6.32 9.68 -22.64
C ARG A 70 -6.15 8.71 -23.80
N ILE A 71 -4.97 8.70 -24.41
CA ILE A 71 -4.63 7.69 -25.41
C ILE A 71 -4.67 6.30 -24.76
N GLY A 72 -4.10 6.16 -23.56
CA GLY A 72 -4.18 4.93 -22.77
C GLY A 72 -5.63 4.54 -22.45
N GLN A 73 -6.46 5.45 -21.94
CA GLN A 73 -7.88 5.20 -21.67
C GLN A 73 -8.67 4.82 -22.93
N TYR A 74 -8.38 5.48 -24.06
CA TYR A 74 -8.97 5.16 -25.34
C TYR A 74 -8.55 3.76 -25.78
N LEU A 75 -7.25 3.46 -25.83
CA LEU A 75 -6.74 2.14 -26.20
C LEU A 75 -7.31 1.05 -25.29
N ASP A 76 -7.34 1.27 -23.97
CA ASP A 76 -7.91 0.34 -23.01
C ASP A 76 -9.38 0.03 -23.32
N LYS A 77 -10.19 1.05 -23.64
CA LYS A 77 -11.60 0.86 -24.06
C LYS A 77 -11.75 -0.10 -25.26
N PHE A 78 -10.84 -0.06 -26.24
CA PHE A 78 -10.91 -0.91 -27.43
C PHE A 78 -10.17 -2.23 -27.28
N MET A 79 -9.10 -2.26 -26.49
CA MET A 79 -8.27 -3.44 -26.29
C MET A 79 -8.86 -4.37 -25.23
N LEU A 80 -9.53 -3.84 -24.21
CA LEU A 80 -10.10 -4.63 -23.12
C LEU A 80 -11.01 -5.77 -23.61
N PRO A 81 -11.93 -5.56 -24.58
CA PRO A 81 -12.72 -6.67 -25.15
C PRO A 81 -11.89 -7.77 -25.82
N ALA A 82 -10.74 -7.43 -26.40
CA ALA A 82 -9.84 -8.40 -27.02
C ALA A 82 -8.98 -9.12 -25.96
N VAL A 83 -8.49 -8.40 -24.96
CA VAL A 83 -7.75 -8.95 -23.82
C VAL A 83 -8.59 -9.96 -23.05
N VAL A 84 -9.87 -9.64 -22.77
CA VAL A 84 -10.81 -10.53 -22.07
C VAL A 84 -11.12 -11.82 -22.85
N LYS A 85 -10.91 -11.83 -24.18
CA LYS A 85 -11.11 -12.99 -25.04
C LYS A 85 -9.87 -13.89 -25.15
N GLN A 86 -8.71 -13.47 -24.66
CA GLN A 86 -7.50 -14.28 -24.73
C GLN A 86 -7.63 -15.52 -23.83
N GLU A 87 -7.11 -16.67 -24.27
CA GLU A 87 -7.09 -17.90 -23.47
C GLU A 87 -6.32 -17.74 -22.16
N THR A 88 -5.37 -16.80 -22.12
CA THR A 88 -4.54 -16.48 -20.97
C THR A 88 -5.19 -15.53 -19.97
N HIS A 89 -6.36 -14.99 -20.30
CA HIS A 89 -7.05 -14.05 -19.45
C HIS A 89 -7.77 -14.80 -18.32
N LEU A 90 -7.18 -14.79 -17.13
CA LEU A 90 -7.86 -15.19 -15.90
C LEU A 90 -9.02 -14.22 -15.65
N ARG A 91 -10.25 -14.72 -15.78
CA ARG A 91 -11.44 -13.85 -15.69
C ARG A 91 -11.56 -13.18 -14.34
N ASP A 92 -11.37 -13.94 -13.26
CA ASP A 92 -11.51 -13.44 -11.89
C ASP A 92 -10.98 -14.46 -10.84
N SER A 93 -11.26 -14.18 -9.57
CA SER A 93 -10.98 -15.05 -8.44
C SER A 93 -11.63 -16.43 -8.55
N LEU A 94 -12.77 -16.56 -9.24
CA LEU A 94 -13.54 -17.81 -9.32
C LEU A 94 -12.84 -18.85 -10.17
N GLU A 95 -12.14 -18.49 -11.24
CA GLU A 95 -11.42 -19.46 -12.07
C GLU A 95 -10.29 -20.15 -11.29
N PHE A 96 -9.56 -19.39 -10.46
CA PHE A 96 -8.59 -19.94 -9.51
C PHE A 96 -9.25 -20.75 -8.40
N ILE A 97 -10.36 -20.26 -7.86
CA ILE A 97 -11.13 -20.98 -6.84
C ILE A 97 -11.61 -22.31 -7.43
N ASN A 98 -12.11 -22.37 -8.66
CA ASN A 98 -12.54 -23.60 -9.34
C ASN A 98 -11.37 -24.57 -9.58
N ILE A 99 -10.16 -24.07 -9.87
CA ILE A 99 -8.96 -24.90 -9.94
C ILE A 99 -8.67 -25.50 -8.55
N ILE A 100 -8.72 -24.69 -7.49
CA ILE A 100 -8.39 -25.10 -6.13
C ILE A 100 -9.50 -25.91 -5.44
N GLU A 101 -10.77 -25.66 -5.70
CA GLU A 101 -11.93 -26.37 -5.13
C GLU A 101 -12.00 -27.83 -5.59
N LYS A 102 -11.31 -28.18 -6.69
CA LYS A 102 -11.08 -29.58 -7.07
C LYS A 102 -10.25 -30.35 -6.04
N LEU A 103 -9.55 -29.65 -5.13
CA LEU A 103 -8.90 -30.26 -3.98
C LEU A 103 -9.95 -30.59 -2.92
N GLN A 104 -10.21 -31.89 -2.78
CA GLN A 104 -10.85 -32.41 -1.58
C GLN A 104 -9.98 -32.05 -0.36
N LYS A 105 -10.60 -31.87 0.81
CA LYS A 105 -9.91 -31.62 2.10
C LYS A 105 -9.32 -30.21 2.33
N ILE A 106 -9.64 -29.20 1.50
CA ILE A 106 -9.38 -27.80 1.87
C ILE A 106 -10.40 -27.35 2.92
N SER A 107 -9.92 -26.89 4.08
CA SER A 107 -10.77 -26.35 5.13
C SER A 107 -10.93 -24.84 5.06
N SER A 108 -9.99 -24.12 4.47
CA SER A 108 -10.08 -22.68 4.27
C SER A 108 -9.21 -22.24 3.10
N LEU A 109 -9.71 -21.30 2.30
CA LEU A 109 -9.01 -20.70 1.17
C LEU A 109 -9.08 -19.17 1.26
N TYR A 110 -7.93 -18.53 1.11
CA TYR A 110 -7.77 -17.08 1.09
C TYR A 110 -6.91 -16.70 -0.12
N ARG A 111 -7.26 -15.60 -0.78
CA ARG A 111 -6.51 -15.09 -1.93
C ARG A 111 -6.39 -13.58 -1.85
N PHE A 112 -5.21 -13.07 -2.18
CA PHE A 112 -4.99 -11.66 -2.41
C PHE A 112 -4.15 -11.45 -3.67
N ARG A 113 -4.77 -10.92 -4.73
CA ARG A 113 -4.16 -10.78 -6.06
C ARG A 113 -3.64 -12.11 -6.60
N ASP A 114 -2.31 -12.28 -6.64
CA ASP A 114 -1.64 -13.44 -7.19
C ASP A 114 -1.25 -14.45 -6.10
N ASP A 115 -1.33 -14.05 -4.82
CA ASP A 115 -0.96 -14.89 -3.68
C ASP A 115 -2.18 -15.63 -3.12
N GLY A 116 -2.08 -16.95 -3.02
CA GLY A 116 -3.07 -17.83 -2.39
C GLY A 116 -2.56 -18.42 -1.08
N PHE A 117 -3.46 -18.64 -0.13
CA PHE A 117 -3.21 -19.34 1.13
C PHE A 117 -4.37 -20.27 1.42
N PHE A 118 -4.09 -21.54 1.67
CA PHE A 118 -5.10 -22.52 2.01
C PHE A 118 -4.63 -23.44 3.13
N ILE A 119 -5.60 -23.94 3.89
CA ILE A 119 -5.38 -24.96 4.91
C ILE A 119 -5.87 -26.28 4.34
N TYR A 120 -4.97 -27.24 4.25
CA TYR A 120 -5.24 -28.58 3.74
C TYR A 120 -5.24 -29.58 4.90
N ASN A 121 -6.37 -30.24 5.11
CA ASN A 121 -6.56 -31.20 6.21
C ASN A 121 -6.22 -32.62 5.74
N GLU A 122 -5.58 -33.41 6.60
CA GLU A 122 -5.50 -34.89 6.45
C GLU A 122 -5.07 -35.39 5.05
N GLY A 123 -4.18 -34.64 4.38
CA GLY A 123 -3.73 -34.98 3.06
C GLY A 123 -2.23 -35.14 2.98
N THR A 124 -1.79 -35.94 2.02
CA THR A 124 -0.38 -36.30 1.87
C THR A 124 0.37 -35.25 1.07
N ASP A 125 1.69 -35.27 1.25
CA ASP A 125 2.58 -34.42 0.48
C ASP A 125 2.50 -34.66 -1.03
N ASP A 126 2.18 -35.89 -1.43
CA ASP A 126 2.02 -36.32 -2.81
C ASP A 126 0.70 -35.82 -3.41
N GLU A 127 -0.40 -35.82 -2.65
CA GLU A 127 -1.69 -35.27 -3.11
C GLU A 127 -1.55 -33.79 -3.50
N ILE A 128 -0.84 -33.01 -2.68
CA ILE A 128 -0.58 -31.58 -2.94
C ILE A 128 0.31 -31.42 -4.18
N ALA A 129 1.35 -32.25 -4.31
CA ALA A 129 2.27 -32.18 -5.45
C ALA A 129 1.57 -32.50 -6.77
N GLN A 130 0.78 -33.59 -6.81
CA GLN A 130 -0.01 -34.00 -7.96
C GLN A 130 -1.01 -32.93 -8.39
N PHE A 131 -1.63 -32.26 -7.42
CA PHE A 131 -2.52 -31.15 -7.69
C PHE A 131 -1.83 -30.01 -8.43
N PHE A 132 -0.69 -29.51 -7.91
CA PHE A 132 0.00 -28.40 -8.56
C PHE A 132 0.56 -28.80 -9.92
N GLU A 133 0.96 -30.07 -10.10
CA GLU A 133 1.33 -30.60 -11.41
C GLU A 133 0.14 -30.61 -12.38
N HIS A 134 -1.05 -31.03 -11.93
CA HIS A 134 -2.27 -30.99 -12.75
C HIS A 134 -2.70 -29.55 -13.08
N ALA A 135 -2.69 -28.65 -12.10
CA ALA A 135 -3.02 -27.24 -12.28
C ALA A 135 -2.07 -26.57 -13.28
N ASN A 136 -0.77 -26.86 -13.18
CA ASN A 136 0.24 -26.37 -14.11
C ASN A 136 0.14 -26.96 -15.53
N ARG A 137 -0.62 -28.04 -15.72
CA ARG A 137 -0.94 -28.58 -17.06
C ARG A 137 -2.14 -27.90 -17.72
N GLN A 138 -3.03 -27.28 -16.94
CA GLN A 138 -4.24 -26.64 -17.48
C GLN A 138 -3.95 -25.43 -18.36
N HIS A 139 -2.80 -24.77 -18.16
CA HIS A 139 -2.48 -23.56 -18.89
C HIS A 139 -1.00 -23.50 -19.30
N ALA A 140 -0.75 -23.15 -20.56
CA ALA A 140 0.59 -23.15 -21.14
C ALA A 140 1.52 -22.11 -20.48
N LEU A 141 0.98 -20.93 -20.17
CA LEU A 141 1.77 -19.76 -19.74
C LEU A 141 1.63 -19.40 -18.25
N LEU A 142 0.67 -20.00 -17.55
CA LEU A 142 0.41 -19.71 -16.13
C LEU A 142 0.90 -20.91 -15.33
N LYS A 143 1.90 -20.69 -14.48
CA LYS A 143 2.44 -21.71 -13.59
C LYS A 143 2.30 -21.26 -12.14
N PHE A 144 1.67 -22.10 -11.34
CA PHE A 144 1.57 -22.01 -9.90
C PHE A 144 2.86 -22.50 -9.26
N THR A 145 3.43 -21.66 -8.41
CA THR A 145 4.46 -22.03 -7.44
C THR A 145 3.79 -22.22 -6.08
N HIS A 146 4.24 -23.19 -5.30
CA HIS A 146 3.67 -23.45 -3.98
C HIS A 146 4.76 -23.71 -2.95
N GLU A 147 4.45 -23.35 -1.70
CA GLU A 147 5.22 -23.66 -0.51
C GLU A 147 4.26 -24.32 0.48
N LYS A 148 4.74 -25.34 1.20
CA LYS A 148 3.94 -26.04 2.20
C LYS A 148 4.67 -26.13 3.53
N SER A 149 3.91 -26.09 4.61
CA SER A 149 4.45 -26.20 5.97
C SER A 149 3.37 -26.67 6.92
N GLN A 150 3.73 -27.59 7.81
CA GLN A 150 2.81 -28.13 8.82
C GLN A 150 2.73 -27.26 10.08
N THR A 151 3.69 -26.34 10.29
CA THR A 151 3.84 -25.63 11.57
C THR A 151 3.65 -24.12 11.45
N LYS A 152 4.20 -23.50 10.40
CA LYS A 152 4.14 -22.06 10.17
C LYS A 152 4.32 -21.68 8.71
N MET A 153 3.64 -20.63 8.26
CA MET A 153 3.73 -20.14 6.90
C MET A 153 3.53 -18.62 6.85
N GLN A 154 4.25 -17.96 5.97
CA GLN A 154 4.06 -16.54 5.69
C GLN A 154 2.93 -16.34 4.69
N PHE A 155 2.07 -15.35 4.93
CA PHE A 155 1.09 -14.88 3.96
C PHE A 155 0.95 -13.36 4.09
N LEU A 156 1.36 -12.66 3.02
CA LEU A 156 1.44 -11.19 2.99
C LEU A 156 2.29 -10.66 4.17
N ASP A 157 1.68 -9.80 5.01
CA ASP A 157 2.31 -9.17 6.18
C ASP A 157 2.19 -10.01 7.46
N VAL A 158 1.72 -11.26 7.37
CA VAL A 158 1.39 -12.11 8.54
C VAL A 158 2.16 -13.43 8.48
N LEU A 159 2.66 -13.86 9.64
CA LEU A 159 3.15 -15.22 9.86
C LEU A 159 2.05 -15.99 10.60
N VAL A 160 1.50 -17.01 9.95
CA VAL A 160 0.48 -17.90 10.49
C VAL A 160 1.17 -19.13 11.06
N PHE A 161 0.86 -19.54 12.29
CA PHE A 161 1.53 -20.68 12.92
C PHE A 161 0.67 -21.40 13.97
N LYS A 162 1.07 -22.63 14.32
CA LYS A 162 0.46 -23.45 15.38
C LYS A 162 1.08 -23.13 16.74
N GLY A 163 0.63 -22.04 17.36
CA GLY A 163 1.11 -21.58 18.67
C GLY A 163 0.25 -22.06 19.85
N PRO A 164 0.33 -21.40 21.01
CA PRO A 164 -0.44 -21.75 22.21
C PRO A 164 -1.95 -21.72 21.98
N ARG A 165 -2.46 -20.70 21.29
CA ARG A 165 -3.89 -20.55 21.00
C ARG A 165 -4.39 -21.72 20.14
N PHE A 166 -3.58 -22.18 19.20
CA PHE A 166 -3.92 -23.35 18.39
C PHE A 166 -4.03 -24.62 19.24
N ARG A 167 -3.13 -24.83 20.20
CA ARG A 167 -3.16 -26.02 21.08
C ARG A 167 -4.38 -26.04 21.99
N GLU A 168 -4.82 -24.87 22.46
CA GLU A 168 -5.94 -24.75 23.39
C GLU A 168 -7.31 -24.71 22.70
N THR A 169 -7.39 -24.08 21.52
CA THR A 169 -8.68 -23.74 20.88
C THR A 169 -8.81 -24.22 19.44
N GLY A 170 -7.75 -24.78 18.84
CA GLY A 170 -7.69 -25.11 17.42
C GLY A 170 -7.58 -23.90 16.49
N ILE A 171 -7.51 -22.67 17.03
CA ILE A 171 -7.42 -21.45 16.22
C ILE A 171 -5.95 -21.06 16.00
N LEU A 172 -5.56 -20.85 14.74
CA LEU A 172 -4.19 -20.47 14.38
C LEU A 172 -3.75 -19.14 15.02
N ASP A 173 -2.47 -19.12 15.38
CA ASP A 173 -1.77 -17.93 15.86
C ASP A 173 -1.22 -17.12 14.68
N LEU A 174 -1.14 -15.82 14.88
CA LEU A 174 -0.75 -14.81 13.92
C LEU A 174 0.25 -13.87 14.58
N THR A 175 1.34 -13.58 13.87
CA THR A 175 2.23 -12.46 14.19
C THR A 175 2.59 -11.67 12.95
N THR A 176 3.07 -10.45 13.12
CA THR A 176 3.53 -9.63 12.00
C THR A 176 4.78 -10.26 11.39
N PHE A 177 4.72 -10.60 10.12
CA PHE A 177 5.89 -11.10 9.41
C PHE A 177 6.79 -9.93 8.96
N ARG A 178 8.11 -10.10 9.13
CA ARG A 178 9.12 -9.15 8.67
C ARG A 178 10.15 -9.89 7.84
N LYS A 179 10.43 -9.37 6.64
CA LYS A 179 11.49 -9.91 5.79
C LYS A 179 12.83 -9.73 6.48
N LYS A 180 13.73 -10.71 6.33
CA LYS A 180 15.10 -10.63 6.84
C LYS A 180 15.85 -9.40 6.33
N THR A 181 15.51 -8.92 5.13
CA THR A 181 16.10 -7.74 4.48
C THR A 181 15.44 -6.41 4.86
N GLU A 182 14.54 -6.40 5.85
CA GLU A 182 13.91 -5.16 6.33
C GLU A 182 14.92 -4.31 7.10
N ASN A 183 15.35 -3.20 6.49
CA ASN A 183 16.34 -2.27 7.05
C ASN A 183 15.74 -1.20 7.95
N TYR A 184 14.43 -1.23 8.21
CA TYR A 184 13.72 -0.32 9.11
C TYR A 184 13.99 1.16 8.77
N GLN A 185 13.94 1.47 7.47
CA GLN A 185 14.21 2.81 6.94
C GLN A 185 13.01 3.74 7.13
N TYR A 186 12.62 3.96 8.40
CA TYR A 186 11.61 4.94 8.75
C TYR A 186 12.09 6.35 8.38
N LEU A 187 11.15 7.21 7.97
CA LEU A 187 11.45 8.61 7.64
C LEU A 187 12.18 9.27 8.81
N GLU A 188 13.28 9.96 8.55
CA GLU A 188 13.95 10.73 9.59
C GLU A 188 13.11 11.94 10.00
N ARG A 189 13.08 12.27 11.30
CA ARG A 189 12.26 13.39 11.80
C ARG A 189 12.71 14.74 11.25
N SER A 190 13.98 14.88 10.92
CA SER A 190 14.54 16.07 10.26
C SER A 190 14.13 16.18 8.78
N SER A 191 13.46 15.20 8.18
CA SER A 191 13.04 15.30 6.78
C SER A 191 11.93 16.34 6.58
N CYS A 192 11.83 16.90 5.37
CA CYS A 192 10.82 17.90 5.02
C CYS A 192 9.43 17.29 4.76
N HIS A 193 8.84 16.70 5.80
CA HIS A 193 7.48 16.14 5.75
C HIS A 193 6.54 16.83 6.76
N PRO A 194 5.23 16.92 6.46
CA PRO A 194 4.24 17.40 7.41
C PRO A 194 4.18 16.57 8.70
N SER A 195 3.91 17.20 9.84
CA SER A 195 3.73 16.50 11.13
C SER A 195 2.65 15.42 11.08
N SER A 196 1.59 15.63 10.30
CA SER A 196 0.54 14.62 10.09
C SER A 196 1.08 13.36 9.42
N THR A 197 2.08 13.48 8.55
CA THR A 197 2.71 12.35 7.87
C THR A 197 3.51 11.51 8.88
N PHE A 198 4.30 12.14 9.74
CA PHE A 198 5.03 11.45 10.80
C PHE A 198 4.09 10.72 11.75
N ARG A 199 3.07 11.41 12.27
CA ARG A 199 2.04 10.78 13.11
C ARG A 199 1.33 9.64 12.39
N GLY A 200 1.03 9.80 11.10
CA GLY A 200 0.39 8.80 10.26
C GLY A 200 1.20 7.51 10.14
N ILE A 201 2.52 7.62 10.00
CA ILE A 201 3.43 6.46 9.95
C ILE A 201 3.40 5.70 11.28
N ILE A 202 3.56 6.39 12.41
CA ILE A 202 3.55 5.76 13.74
C ILE A 202 2.23 5.03 13.95
N LYS A 203 1.11 5.72 13.71
CA LYS A 203 -0.23 5.18 13.92
C LYS A 203 -0.55 4.02 12.97
N GLY A 204 -0.20 4.15 11.70
CA GLY A 204 -0.44 3.12 10.68
C GLY A 204 0.30 1.82 11.00
N GLU A 205 1.57 1.92 11.35
CA GLU A 205 2.41 0.76 11.64
C GLU A 205 2.02 0.08 12.96
N MET A 206 1.71 0.85 14.01
CA MET A 206 1.19 0.28 15.25
C MET A 206 -0.17 -0.42 15.04
N LEU A 207 -1.07 0.16 14.25
CA LEU A 207 -2.33 -0.49 13.88
C LEU A 207 -2.10 -1.77 13.08
N ARG A 208 -1.07 -1.81 12.22
CA ARG A 208 -0.67 -3.02 11.49
C ARG A 208 -0.28 -4.12 12.46
N PHE A 209 0.63 -3.86 13.40
CA PHE A 209 1.01 -4.85 14.41
C PHE A 209 -0.20 -5.36 15.21
N LYS A 210 -1.09 -4.45 15.61
CA LYS A 210 -2.32 -4.82 16.33
C LYS A 210 -3.25 -5.75 15.54
N ARG A 211 -3.33 -5.56 14.22
CA ARG A 211 -4.16 -6.40 13.35
C ARG A 211 -3.51 -7.76 13.12
N CYS A 212 -2.21 -7.77 12.90
CA CYS A 212 -1.46 -8.96 12.48
C CYS A 212 -1.01 -9.86 13.64
N THR A 213 -0.94 -9.35 14.87
CA THR A 213 -0.51 -10.12 16.04
C THR A 213 -1.67 -10.39 17.01
N ASN A 214 -1.88 -11.66 17.41
CA ASN A 214 -2.90 -12.02 18.41
C ASN A 214 -2.36 -12.09 19.84
N ASP A 215 -1.09 -12.43 20.03
CA ASP A 215 -0.46 -12.50 21.36
C ASP A 215 -0.17 -11.08 21.90
N PRO A 216 -0.73 -10.69 23.06
CA PRO A 216 -0.44 -9.41 23.68
C PRO A 216 1.05 -9.19 24.01
N VAL A 217 1.78 -10.23 24.39
CA VAL A 217 3.20 -10.13 24.79
C VAL A 217 4.07 -9.84 23.58
N ASP A 218 3.89 -10.61 22.50
CA ASP A 218 4.55 -10.32 21.23
C ASP A 218 4.15 -8.93 20.70
N LEU A 219 2.87 -8.55 20.76
CA LEU A 219 2.43 -7.21 20.32
C LEU A 219 3.17 -6.07 21.06
N GLN A 220 3.33 -6.18 22.39
CA GLN A 220 4.12 -5.19 23.15
C GLN A 220 5.58 -5.20 22.75
N THR A 221 6.16 -6.36 22.47
CA THR A 221 7.54 -6.49 21.98
C THR A 221 7.71 -5.78 20.63
N GLN A 222 6.75 -5.95 19.71
CA GLN A 222 6.75 -5.24 18.42
C GLN A 222 6.66 -3.72 18.61
N TYR A 223 5.81 -3.24 19.53
CA TYR A 223 5.71 -1.81 19.85
C TYR A 223 6.97 -1.24 20.47
N ALA A 224 7.60 -1.95 21.41
CA ALA A 224 8.84 -1.51 22.04
C ALA A 224 9.96 -1.37 21.00
N LEU A 225 10.15 -2.41 20.19
CA LEU A 225 11.17 -2.41 19.14
C LEU A 225 10.93 -1.34 18.07
N PHE A 226 9.67 -1.09 17.69
CA PHE A 226 9.34 -0.01 16.77
C PHE A 226 9.61 1.37 17.38
N SER A 227 9.23 1.57 18.65
CA SER A 227 9.45 2.82 19.37
C SER A 227 10.93 3.14 19.52
N GLU A 228 11.75 2.15 19.86
CA GLU A 228 13.22 2.30 19.95
C GLU A 228 13.80 2.82 18.62
N ARG A 229 13.38 2.23 17.50
CA ARG A 229 13.85 2.62 16.16
C ARG A 229 13.38 4.01 15.75
N LEU A 230 12.17 4.40 16.10
CA LEU A 230 11.68 5.77 15.89
C LEU A 230 12.49 6.79 16.70
N ILE A 231 12.82 6.47 17.95
CA ILE A 231 13.67 7.34 18.78
C ILE A 231 15.05 7.55 18.12
N LYS A 232 15.66 6.47 17.61
CA LYS A 232 16.92 6.55 16.83
C LYS A 232 16.81 7.41 15.56
N ARG A 233 15.60 7.59 15.02
CA ARG A 233 15.30 8.45 13.85
C ARG A 233 14.88 9.88 14.23
N GLY A 234 15.01 10.25 15.50
CA GLY A 234 14.76 11.60 16.01
C GLY A 234 13.30 11.89 16.38
N TYR A 235 12.44 10.88 16.50
CA TYR A 235 11.05 11.10 16.89
C TYR A 235 10.93 11.38 18.40
N PRO A 236 10.14 12.38 18.83
CA PRO A 236 9.92 12.65 20.25
C PRO A 236 9.21 11.49 20.96
N LYS A 237 9.77 11.05 22.10
CA LYS A 237 9.19 9.98 22.93
C LYS A 237 7.73 10.23 23.30
N ASN A 238 7.40 11.48 23.64
CA ASN A 238 6.03 11.87 24.02
C ASN A 238 5.03 11.65 22.89
N GLU A 239 5.40 11.99 21.65
CA GLU A 239 4.53 11.78 20.49
C GLU A 239 4.27 10.29 20.24
N ILE A 240 5.32 9.47 20.31
CA ILE A 240 5.21 8.01 20.18
C ILE A 240 4.27 7.46 21.26
N LYS A 241 4.47 7.87 22.53
CA LYS A 241 3.64 7.44 23.66
C LYS A 241 2.17 7.82 23.47
N THR A 242 1.88 9.05 23.06
CA THR A 242 0.51 9.51 22.81
C THR A 242 -0.17 8.71 21.69
N VAL A 243 0.54 8.44 20.59
CA VAL A 243 -0.02 7.63 19.49
C VAL A 243 -0.22 6.18 19.95
N MET A 244 0.73 5.62 20.70
CA MET A 244 0.62 4.27 21.24
C MET A 244 -0.58 4.12 22.16
N GLN A 245 -0.83 5.08 23.05
CA GLN A 245 -2.03 5.11 23.90
C GLN A 245 -3.31 5.12 23.06
N GLU A 246 -3.38 5.94 22.01
CA GLU A 246 -4.53 5.99 21.09
C GLU A 246 -4.80 4.64 20.40
N VAL A 247 -3.74 3.91 20.01
CA VAL A 247 -3.85 2.61 19.33
C VAL A 247 -4.16 1.50 20.32
N THR A 248 -3.55 1.51 21.50
CA THR A 248 -3.77 0.52 22.56
C THR A 248 -5.21 0.55 23.06
N ALA A 249 -5.82 1.74 23.17
CA ALA A 249 -7.21 1.90 23.60
C ALA A 249 -8.26 1.23 22.69
N LYS A 250 -7.94 0.97 21.41
CA LYS A 250 -8.87 0.34 20.46
C LYS A 250 -8.91 -1.17 20.69
N GLN A 251 -10.04 -1.86 20.48
CA GLN A 251 -10.01 -3.32 20.46
C GLN A 251 -9.51 -3.81 19.09
N ARG A 252 -8.81 -4.96 19.06
CA ARG A 252 -8.33 -5.55 17.79
C ARG A 252 -9.49 -5.84 16.83
N LYS A 253 -10.63 -6.33 17.34
CA LYS A 253 -11.82 -6.56 16.53
C LYS A 253 -12.26 -5.30 15.76
N ASP A 254 -12.23 -4.14 16.41
CA ASP A 254 -12.66 -2.88 15.80
C ASP A 254 -11.70 -2.39 14.71
N THR A 255 -10.41 -2.75 14.80
CA THR A 255 -9.42 -2.35 13.80
C THR A 255 -9.48 -3.21 12.53
N LEU A 256 -10.07 -4.40 12.61
CA LEU A 256 -10.27 -5.32 11.48
C LEU A 256 -11.51 -4.97 10.63
N MET A 257 -12.46 -4.22 11.20
CA MET A 257 -13.67 -3.83 10.48
C MET A 257 -13.39 -2.78 9.40
N VAL A 258 -13.97 -2.98 8.22
CA VAL A 258 -13.98 -1.97 7.16
C VAL A 258 -14.98 -0.90 7.54
N LYS A 259 -14.52 0.35 7.69
CA LYS A 259 -15.42 1.48 7.93
C LYS A 259 -16.06 1.91 6.60
N PRO A 260 -17.38 2.16 6.58
CA PRO A 260 -18.02 2.73 5.40
C PRO A 260 -17.37 4.08 5.08
N LYS A 261 -17.10 4.33 3.80
CA LYS A 261 -16.66 5.66 3.35
C LYS A 261 -17.82 6.62 3.55
N SER A 262 -17.66 7.63 4.39
CA SER A 262 -18.63 8.71 4.50
C SER A 262 -18.66 9.48 3.17
N VAL A 263 -19.80 9.48 2.48
CA VAL A 263 -20.00 10.29 1.29
C VAL A 263 -20.12 11.75 1.73
N LEU A 264 -19.18 12.58 1.29
CA LEU A 264 -19.29 14.02 1.48
C LEU A 264 -20.37 14.55 0.55
N MET A 265 -21.39 15.20 1.10
CA MET A 265 -22.51 15.81 0.34
C MET A 265 -22.05 16.94 -0.60
N SER A 266 -20.92 17.59 -0.28
CA SER A 266 -20.29 18.61 -1.13
C SER A 266 -18.77 18.56 -1.02
N PRO A 267 -18.02 18.83 -2.10
CA PRO A 267 -16.55 18.90 -2.02
C PRO A 267 -16.14 20.01 -1.03
N PRO A 268 -15.18 19.74 -0.13
CA PRO A 268 -14.71 20.76 0.80
C PRO A 268 -13.89 21.82 0.05
N LEU A 269 -13.93 23.07 0.53
CA LEU A 269 -12.99 24.09 0.08
C LEU A 269 -11.57 23.67 0.54
N VAL A 270 -10.62 23.54 -0.39
CA VAL A 270 -9.25 23.10 -0.08
C VAL A 270 -8.25 24.15 -0.52
N PHE A 271 -7.51 24.70 0.44
CA PHE A 271 -6.33 25.52 0.17
C PHE A 271 -5.11 24.62 -0.03
N SER A 272 -4.65 24.50 -1.28
CA SER A 272 -3.55 23.60 -1.65
C SER A 272 -2.24 24.35 -1.93
N THR A 273 -1.25 24.16 -1.06
CA THR A 273 0.10 24.74 -1.23
C THR A 273 1.20 23.68 -1.13
N VAL A 274 2.43 23.98 -1.54
CA VAL A 274 3.55 23.03 -1.44
C VAL A 274 4.03 22.92 0.02
N PHE A 275 4.49 21.78 0.52
CA PHE A 275 4.98 21.72 1.91
C PHE A 275 6.29 22.51 2.10
N SER A 276 6.38 23.37 3.12
CA SER A 276 7.66 23.92 3.62
C SER A 276 7.61 24.15 5.14
N ARG A 277 8.78 24.15 5.80
CA ARG A 277 8.88 24.28 7.26
C ARG A 277 8.34 25.61 7.81
N GLN A 278 8.32 26.67 6.99
CA GLN A 278 7.87 28.01 7.39
C GLN A 278 6.35 28.23 7.22
N LYS A 279 5.58 27.24 6.71
CA LYS A 279 4.13 27.41 6.44
C LYS A 279 3.20 27.22 7.63
N SER A 280 3.71 26.81 8.79
CA SER A 280 2.93 26.78 10.03
C SER A 280 2.26 28.14 10.31
N HIS A 281 2.94 29.23 9.94
CA HIS A 281 2.43 30.60 10.06
C HIS A 281 1.30 30.90 9.07
N ILE A 282 1.38 30.44 7.82
CA ILE A 282 0.35 30.72 6.80
C ILE A 282 -0.98 30.10 7.20
N LYS A 283 -0.99 28.80 7.55
CA LYS A 283 -2.20 28.13 8.01
C LYS A 283 -2.75 28.79 9.27
N THR A 284 -1.89 29.04 10.26
CA THR A 284 -2.30 29.61 11.55
C THR A 284 -2.88 31.01 11.37
N ASN A 285 -2.23 31.86 10.57
CA ASN A 285 -2.68 33.23 10.33
C ASN A 285 -4.01 33.26 9.57
N ILE A 286 -4.16 32.49 8.49
CA ILE A 286 -5.43 32.43 7.74
C ILE A 286 -6.57 31.92 8.64
N LEU A 287 -6.31 30.89 9.45
CA LEU A 287 -7.34 30.35 10.35
C LEU A 287 -7.64 31.25 11.55
N LYS A 288 -6.68 32.07 11.98
CA LYS A 288 -6.84 33.06 13.07
C LYS A 288 -7.66 34.27 12.62
N HIS A 289 -7.46 34.71 11.38
CA HIS A 289 -8.15 35.87 10.79
C HIS A 289 -9.34 35.44 9.91
N TRP A 290 -9.81 34.20 10.06
CA TRP A 290 -10.86 33.64 9.21
C TRP A 290 -12.18 34.41 9.33
N ASP A 291 -12.54 34.83 10.54
CA ASP A 291 -13.79 35.56 10.77
C ASP A 291 -13.76 36.92 10.06
N GLN A 292 -12.62 37.61 10.06
CA GLN A 292 -12.41 38.86 9.31
C GLN A 292 -12.53 38.67 7.79
N LEU A 293 -12.03 37.53 7.26
CA LEU A 293 -12.18 37.17 5.85
C LEU A 293 -13.61 36.78 5.47
N LYS A 294 -14.43 36.38 6.43
CA LYS A 294 -15.83 36.01 6.20
C LYS A 294 -16.75 37.24 6.16
N ASP A 295 -16.37 38.28 6.87
CA ASP A 295 -17.12 39.54 6.97
C ASP A 295 -16.83 40.50 5.79
N ASP A 296 -15.79 40.23 5.01
CA ASP A 296 -15.47 40.95 3.78
C ASP A 296 -16.38 40.52 2.62
N GLU A 297 -17.05 41.48 1.97
CA GLU A 297 -18.04 41.24 0.92
C GLU A 297 -17.45 40.55 -0.33
N GLU A 298 -16.19 40.82 -0.69
CA GLU A 298 -15.53 40.16 -1.83
C GLU A 298 -15.02 38.77 -1.47
N ALA A 299 -14.41 38.60 -0.29
CA ALA A 299 -13.87 37.32 0.15
C ALA A 299 -14.97 36.30 0.47
N LYS A 300 -16.15 36.75 0.93
CA LYS A 300 -17.34 35.91 1.15
C LYS A 300 -17.89 35.31 -0.14
N LEU A 301 -17.75 36.00 -1.28
CA LEU A 301 -18.09 35.46 -2.61
C LEU A 301 -17.12 34.35 -3.05
N LEU A 302 -15.85 34.46 -2.64
CA LEU A 302 -14.78 33.52 -3.01
C LEU A 302 -14.65 32.33 -2.06
N PHE A 303 -14.99 32.51 -0.77
CA PHE A 303 -14.82 31.50 0.26
C PHE A 303 -16.06 31.36 1.16
N ASP A 304 -17.00 30.53 0.72
CA ASP A 304 -18.26 30.24 1.42
C ASP A 304 -18.08 29.40 2.70
N LYS A 305 -16.96 28.69 2.82
CA LYS A 305 -16.67 27.71 3.88
C LYS A 305 -15.24 27.83 4.36
N ARG A 306 -14.98 27.43 5.60
CA ARG A 306 -13.64 27.36 6.15
C ARG A 306 -12.77 26.36 5.37
N PRO A 307 -11.59 26.76 4.83
CA PRO A 307 -10.79 25.90 3.98
C PRO A 307 -10.07 24.81 4.77
N LEU A 308 -10.01 23.62 4.18
CA LEU A 308 -9.06 22.58 4.57
C LEU A 308 -7.70 22.88 3.94
N PHE A 309 -6.63 22.72 4.71
CA PHE A 309 -5.28 22.92 4.19
C PHE A 309 -4.70 21.59 3.72
N ALA A 310 -4.34 21.53 2.43
CA ALA A 310 -3.66 20.41 1.82
C ALA A 310 -2.24 20.81 1.40
N PHE A 311 -1.27 19.95 1.67
CA PHE A 311 0.12 20.17 1.30
C PHE A 311 0.54 19.20 0.19
N ARG A 312 0.94 19.73 -0.96
CA ARG A 312 1.50 18.94 -2.07
C ARG A 312 2.98 18.68 -1.83
N ARG A 313 3.45 17.49 -2.24
CA ARG A 313 4.88 17.24 -2.48
C ARG A 313 5.30 18.02 -3.74
N HIS A 314 6.54 18.54 -3.74
CA HIS A 314 7.13 19.15 -4.94
C HIS A 314 7.07 18.19 -6.14
#